data_AF-A0A7V4G1L0-F1
#
_entry.id   AF-A0A7V4G1L0-F1
#
_cell.length_a   1.000
_cell.length_b   1.000
_cell.length_c   1.000
_cell.angle_alpha   90.00
_cell.angle_beta   90.00
_cell.angle_gamma   90.00
#
_symmetry.space_group_name_H-M   'P 1'
#
loop_
_entity.id
_entity.type
_entity.pdbx_description
1 polymer ?
#
loop_
_entity_poly.entity_id
_entity_poly.type
_entity_poly.pdbx_seq_one_letter_code
_entity_poly.pdbx_strand_id
1 'polypeptide(L)' 'MLRAAENQRLKREVIQTALELEYPPERAEQQIETAIAWGRYAEIIAYDDSDEVLYSEPASMTTTPLAA' A
#
# COMPACT_ATOMS: atom_id res chain seq x y z
N MET A 1 2.23 -9.19 12.27
CA MET A 1 2.82 -8.06 13.03
C MET A 1 1.97 -6.80 12.94
N LEU A 2 1.82 -6.18 11.77
CA LEU A 2 1.10 -4.89 11.62
C LEU A 2 -0.35 -4.91 12.11
N ARG A 3 -1.14 -5.93 11.73
CA ARG A 3 -2.54 -6.06 12.15
C ARG A 3 -2.75 -6.18 13.67
N ALA A 4 -1.72 -6.65 14.38
CA ALA A 4 -1.76 -6.85 15.83
C ALA A 4 -1.13 -5.70 16.63
N ALA A 5 -0.50 -4.73 15.94
CA ALA A 5 0.12 -3.58 16.58
C ALA A 5 -0.94 -2.57 17.04
N GLU A 6 -0.64 -1.82 18.10
CA GLU A 6 -1.51 -0.73 18.56
C GLU A 6 -1.75 0.27 17.41
N ASN A 7 -3.02 0.61 17.19
CA ASN A 7 -3.47 1.47 16.08
C ASN A 7 -3.01 1.00 14.69
N GLN A 8 -2.61 -0.26 14.53
CA GLN A 8 -2.03 -0.82 13.30
C GLN A 8 -0.80 -0.02 12.81
N ARG A 9 0.01 0.49 13.74
CA ARG A 9 1.21 1.29 13.45
C ARG A 9 2.45 0.60 13.96
N LEU A 10 3.49 0.60 13.15
CA LEU A 10 4.82 0.10 13.52
C LEU A 10 5.88 1.10 13.08
N LYS A 11 6.94 1.22 13.88
CA LYS A 11 8.12 2.02 13.51
C LYS A 11 8.89 1.31 12.39
N ARG A 12 9.51 2.09 11.49
CA ARG A 12 10.37 1.58 10.39
C ARG A 12 11.40 0.56 10.90
N GLU A 13 12.08 0.89 11.98
CA GLU A 13 13.10 0.05 12.62
C GLU A 13 12.57 -1.33 13.02
N VAL A 14 11.34 -1.42 13.52
CA VAL A 14 10.73 -2.72 13.91
C VAL A 14 10.43 -3.57 12.68
N ILE A 15 9.99 -2.94 11.59
CA ILE A 15 9.74 -3.63 10.31
C ILE A 15 11.07 -4.09 9.70
N GLN A 16 12.11 -3.26 9.75
CA GLN A 16 13.44 -3.58 9.28
C GLN A 16 14.05 -4.77 10.02
N THR A 17 14.07 -4.73 11.35
CA THR A 17 14.59 -5.85 12.16
C THR A 17 13.86 -7.15 11.84
N ALA A 18 12.55 -7.11 11.60
CA ALA A 18 11.80 -8.30 11.22
C ALA A 18 12.15 -8.82 9.81
N LEU A 19 12.36 -7.94 8.84
CA LEU A 19 12.77 -8.31 7.48
C LEU A 19 14.21 -8.82 7.43
N GLU A 20 15.10 -8.31 8.27
CA GLU A 20 16.49 -8.75 8.37
C GLU A 20 16.65 -10.19 8.89
N LEU A 21 15.58 -10.78 9.46
CA LEU A 21 15.55 -12.21 9.79
C LEU A 21 15.50 -13.10 8.54
N GLU A 22 14.98 -12.58 7.42
CA GLU A 22 14.75 -13.32 6.18
C GLU A 22 15.65 -12.83 5.03
N TYR A 23 16.18 -11.61 5.13
CA TYR A 23 16.93 -10.94 4.07
C TYR A 23 18.21 -10.26 4.60
N PRO A 24 19.26 -10.10 3.77
CA PRO A 24 20.37 -9.20 4.09
C PRO A 24 19.89 -7.77 4.36
N PRO A 25 20.60 -6.97 5.19
CA PRO A 25 20.20 -5.61 5.57
C PRO A 25 19.87 -4.70 4.38
N GLU A 26 20.68 -4.74 3.32
CA GLU A 26 20.47 -3.92 2.13
C GLU A 26 19.18 -4.30 1.40
N ARG A 27 18.83 -5.60 1.41
CA ARG A 27 17.58 -6.08 0.83
C ARG A 27 16.39 -5.73 1.72
N ALA A 28 16.51 -5.83 3.04
CA ALA A 28 15.45 -5.43 3.96
C ALA A 28 15.11 -3.94 3.79
N GLU A 29 16.12 -3.07 3.69
CA GLU A 29 15.93 -1.64 3.43
C GLU A 29 15.22 -1.40 2.08
N GLN A 30 15.67 -2.07 1.01
CA GLN A 30 15.03 -1.96 -0.31
C GLN A 30 13.55 -2.38 -0.29
N GLN A 31 13.20 -3.43 0.46
CA GLN A 31 11.81 -3.87 0.58
C GLN A 31 10.94 -2.83 1.28
N ILE A 32 11.46 -2.15 2.31
CA ILE A 32 10.75 -1.07 3.00
C ILE A 32 10.53 0.11 2.06
N GLU A 33 11.57 0.57 1.37
CA GLU A 33 11.44 1.68 0.42
C GLU A 33 10.46 1.35 -0.71
N THR A 34 10.48 0.10 -1.18
CA THR A 34 9.49 -0.40 -2.15
C THR A 34 8.08 -0.29 -1.57
N ALA A 35 7.82 -0.88 -0.39
CA ALA A 35 6.49 -0.82 0.22
C ALA A 35 5.99 0.63 0.44
N ILE A 36 6.87 1.56 0.82
CA ILE A 36 6.53 2.98 0.97
C ILE A 36 6.17 3.61 -0.38
N ALA A 37 6.97 3.37 -1.42
CA ALA A 37 6.70 3.90 -2.76
C ALA A 37 5.36 3.38 -3.29
N TRP A 38 5.11 2.07 -3.17
CA TRP A 38 3.85 1.45 -3.55
C TRP A 38 2.67 2.02 -2.77
N GLY A 39 2.81 2.23 -1.45
CA GLY A 39 1.79 2.87 -0.63
C GLY A 39 1.44 4.28 -1.10
N ARG A 40 2.44 5.10 -1.42
CA ARG A 40 2.23 6.46 -1.96
C ARG A 40 1.57 6.45 -3.33
N TYR A 41 1.92 5.49 -4.20
CA TYR A 41 1.26 5.37 -5.50
C TYR A 41 -0.18 4.89 -5.36
N ALA A 42 -0.48 3.99 -4.43
CA ALA A 42 -1.84 3.51 -4.18
C ALA A 42 -2.80 4.62 -3.71
N GLU A 43 -2.29 5.75 -3.19
CA GLU A 43 -3.10 6.93 -2.88
C GLU A 43 -3.52 7.72 -4.14
N ILE A 44 -2.87 7.48 -5.29
CA ILE A 44 -3.04 8.24 -6.54
C ILE A 44 -3.67 7.37 -7.64
N ILE A 45 -3.31 6.09 -7.67
CA ILE A 45 -3.73 5.13 -8.69
C ILE A 45 -4.24 3.84 -8.03
N ALA A 46 -5.39 3.38 -8.50
CA ALA A 46 -5.94 2.07 -8.23
C ALA A 46 -5.75 1.17 -9.46
N TYR A 47 -5.77 -0.13 -9.23
CA TYR A 47 -5.64 -1.16 -10.27
C TYR A 47 -6.81 -2.14 -10.14
N ASP A 48 -7.57 -2.31 -11.22
CA ASP A 48 -8.56 -3.38 -11.34
C ASP A 48 -7.92 -4.58 -12.03
N ASP A 49 -7.81 -5.68 -11.30
CA ASP A 49 -7.23 -6.93 -11.79
C ASP A 49 -8.14 -7.66 -12.79
N SER A 50 -9.45 -7.43 -12.74
CA SER A 50 -10.41 -8.10 -13.63
C SER A 50 -10.35 -7.54 -15.05
N ASP A 51 -10.21 -6.22 -15.13
CA ASP A 51 -10.22 -5.48 -16.39
C ASP A 51 -8.80 -5.05 -16.84
N GLU A 52 -7.77 -5.36 -16.04
CA GLU A 52 -6.36 -4.99 -16.25
C GLU A 52 -6.15 -3.48 -16.48
N VAL A 53 -6.92 -2.63 -15.79
CA VAL A 53 -6.88 -1.17 -15.95
C VAL A 53 -6.34 -0.45 -14.72
N LEU A 54 -5.47 0.53 -14.98
CA LEU A 54 -5.08 1.54 -14.01
C LEU A 54 -6.02 2.74 -14.11
N TYR A 55 -6.55 3.17 -12.97
CA TYR A 55 -7.42 4.33 -12.91
C TYR A 55 -7.11 5.16 -11.67
N SER A 56 -7.36 6.46 -11.72
CA SER A 56 -7.35 7.29 -10.53
C SER A 56 -8.74 7.31 -9.94
N GLU A 57 -8.88 7.01 -8.65
CA GLU A 57 -10.12 7.26 -7.92
C GLU A 57 -10.48 8.76 -8.09
N PRO A 58 -11.60 9.11 -8.73
CA PRO A 58 -12.04 10.50 -8.73
C PRO A 58 -12.44 10.90 -7.32
N ALA A 59 -12.17 12.15 -6.94
CA ALA A 59 -12.96 12.82 -5.93
C ALA A 59 -14.44 12.76 -6.36
N SER A 60 -15.18 11.75 -5.90
CA SER A 60 -16.60 11.53 -6.16
C SER A 60 -17.02 11.61 -7.64
N MET A 61 -16.94 10.48 -8.36
CA MET A 61 -17.97 10.21 -9.38
C MET A 61 -19.14 9.51 -8.69
N THR A 62 -19.94 10.28 -7.94
CA THR A 62 -21.31 9.87 -7.65
C THR A 62 -22.07 9.87 -8.98
N THR A 63 -22.05 8.74 -9.67
CA THR A 63 -23.05 8.42 -10.67
C THR A 63 -24.39 8.31 -9.95
N THR A 64 -25.10 9.42 -9.84
CA THR A 64 -26.53 9.41 -9.51
C THR A 64 -27.24 8.63 -10.63
N PRO A 65 -27.91 7.50 -10.35
CA PRO A 65 -28.72 6.86 -11.38
C PRO A 65 -29.89 7.80 -11.70
N LEU A 66 -30.03 8.17 -12.98
CA LEU A 66 -31.22 8.82 -13.49
C LEU A 66 -32.37 7.82 -13.36
N ALA A 67 -33.19 7.96 -12.33
CA ALA A 67 -34.43 7.24 -12.20
C ALA A 67 -35.35 7.60 -13.38
N ALA A 68 -35.82 6.57 -14.07
CA ALA A 68 -36.77 6.63 -15.17
C ALA A 68 -38.20 6.92 -14.69
#